data_AF-A0A9D9J014-F1
#
_entry.id   AF-A0A9D9J014-F1
#
_cell.length_a   1.000
_cell.length_b   1.000
_cell.length_c   1.000
_cell.angle_alpha   90.00
_cell.angle_beta   90.00
_cell.angle_gamma   90.00
#
_symmetry.space_group_name_H-M   'P 1'
#
loop_
_entity.id
_entity.type
_entity.pdbx_description
1 polymer ?
#
loop_
_entity_poly.entity_id
_entity_poly.type
_entity_poly.pdbx_seq_one_letter_code
_entity_poly.pdbx_strand_id
1 'polypeptide(L)'
;MNFRFFNHRLFSALLNFIGLALAFSAFLVIMVQVVYDYGYDRNYEDAGRIFRVENKFMSRTGYSTALSRPIIEAMKSASPEIEAGGCYNYSKGWNVAVSLADDGQQNEYRARYGIIEKSLLKVFPFDFITGDTSRFEPFTVIISESTAKLLFGDESAVGKNIYLDKGEQPYMVAAVYKDFPENSSADCGIFSNMGDSQIDNWSEWNMSFYVKLRSPQAAGDVATAMLQSLMSYYDAESWTEEEMAEYMSSLRLVNLHDAYYSTDVEYDNMGKG
;
A
#
# COMPACT_ATOMS: atom_id res chain seq x y z
N MET A 1 64.66 -30.29 -2.23
CA MET A 1 64.23 -29.11 -3.01
C MET A 1 62.77 -29.36 -3.41
N ASN A 2 61.85 -28.41 -3.20
CA ASN A 2 60.42 -28.39 -3.64
C ASN A 2 59.30 -28.34 -2.59
N PHE A 3 59.55 -28.16 -1.28
CA PHE A 3 58.45 -27.86 -0.33
C PHE A 3 57.98 -26.39 -0.43
N ARG A 4 58.87 -25.44 -0.80
CA ARG A 4 58.51 -24.02 -0.99
C ARG A 4 57.61 -23.79 -2.22
N PHE A 5 57.80 -24.53 -3.30
CA PHE A 5 57.02 -24.33 -4.54
C PHE A 5 55.57 -24.81 -4.42
N PHE A 6 55.30 -25.84 -3.62
CA PHE A 6 53.94 -26.34 -3.39
C PHE A 6 53.09 -25.35 -2.57
N ASN A 7 53.68 -24.74 -1.53
CA ASN A 7 53.01 -23.75 -0.69
C ASN A 7 52.65 -22.45 -1.43
N HIS A 8 53.46 -22.00 -2.39
CA HIS A 8 53.12 -20.81 -3.19
C HIS A 8 51.91 -21.06 -4.11
N ARG A 9 51.81 -22.24 -4.73
CA ARG A 9 50.65 -22.59 -5.59
C ARG A 9 49.37 -22.77 -4.78
N LEU A 10 49.45 -23.38 -3.60
CA LEU A 10 48.34 -23.50 -2.66
C LEU A 10 47.87 -22.13 -2.16
N PHE A 11 48.79 -21.23 -1.82
CA PHE A 11 48.46 -19.87 -1.39
C PHE A 11 47.78 -19.08 -2.51
N SER A 12 48.30 -19.14 -3.74
CA SER A 12 47.64 -18.50 -4.89
C SER A 12 46.28 -19.11 -5.22
N ALA A 13 46.13 -20.43 -5.10
CA ALA A 13 44.84 -21.11 -5.30
C ALA A 13 43.81 -20.71 -4.23
N LEU A 14 44.22 -20.61 -2.96
CA LEU A 14 43.37 -20.13 -1.86
C LEU A 14 42.93 -18.68 -2.08
N LEU A 15 43.86 -17.82 -2.50
CA LEU A 15 43.56 -16.41 -2.75
C LEU A 15 42.60 -16.24 -3.93
N ASN A 16 42.77 -17.02 -5.00
CA ASN A 16 41.82 -17.07 -6.12
C ASN A 16 40.44 -17.60 -5.69
N PHE A 17 40.40 -18.63 -4.85
CA PHE A 17 39.15 -19.17 -4.33
C PHE A 17 38.41 -18.17 -3.44
N ILE A 18 39.11 -17.47 -2.54
CA ILE A 18 38.52 -16.43 -1.68
C ILE A 18 37.99 -15.27 -2.54
N GLY A 19 38.77 -14.82 -3.54
CA GLY A 19 38.33 -13.78 -4.47
C GLY A 19 37.06 -14.18 -5.23
N LEU A 20 37.00 -15.42 -5.72
CA LEU A 20 35.81 -15.96 -6.39
C LEU A 20 34.62 -16.09 -5.43
N ALA A 21 34.83 -16.59 -4.22
CA ALA A 21 33.78 -16.73 -3.22
C ALA A 21 33.20 -15.37 -2.78
N LEU A 22 34.05 -14.34 -2.68
CA LEU A 22 33.62 -12.98 -2.38
C LEU A 22 32.82 -12.38 -3.55
N ALA A 23 33.32 -12.52 -4.78
CA ALA A 23 32.61 -12.06 -5.98
C ALA A 23 31.25 -12.76 -6.15
N PHE A 24 31.20 -14.06 -5.91
CA PHE A 24 29.96 -14.84 -5.99
C PHE A 24 28.97 -14.46 -4.88
N SER A 25 29.44 -14.27 -3.65
CA SER A 25 28.60 -13.78 -2.54
C SER A 25 28.00 -12.40 -2.86
N ALA A 26 28.80 -11.46 -3.35
CA ALA A 26 28.33 -10.15 -3.76
C ALA A 26 27.30 -10.24 -4.90
N PHE A 27 27.56 -11.09 -5.90
CA PHE A 27 26.61 -11.36 -6.98
C PHE A 27 25.28 -11.91 -6.46
N LEU A 28 25.29 -12.87 -5.53
CA LEU A 28 24.06 -13.43 -4.94
C LEU A 28 23.24 -12.37 -4.19
N VAL A 29 23.89 -11.52 -3.39
CA VAL A 29 23.19 -10.44 -2.66
C VAL A 29 22.51 -9.49 -3.65
N ILE A 30 23.22 -9.08 -4.71
CA ILE A 30 22.64 -8.23 -5.77
C ILE A 30 21.49 -8.94 -6.46
N MET A 31 21.65 -10.23 -6.80
CA MET A 31 20.61 -11.00 -7.50
C MET A 31 19.34 -11.14 -6.65
N VAL A 32 19.47 -11.37 -5.34
CA VAL A 32 18.33 -11.41 -4.41
C VAL A 32 17.59 -10.07 -4.42
N GLN A 33 18.32 -8.95 -4.35
CA GLN A 33 17.73 -7.62 -4.43
C GLN A 33 16.99 -7.39 -5.76
N VAL A 34 17.62 -7.72 -6.89
CA VAL A 34 17.00 -7.57 -8.21
C VAL A 34 15.72 -8.40 -8.33
N VAL A 35 15.72 -9.64 -7.82
CA VAL A 35 14.52 -10.49 -7.84
C VAL A 35 13.44 -9.93 -6.92
N TYR A 36 13.81 -9.40 -5.75
CA TYR A 36 12.89 -8.76 -4.82
C TYR A 36 12.19 -7.56 -5.46
N ASP A 37 12.98 -6.64 -6.04
CA ASP A 37 12.51 -5.41 -6.67
C ASP A 37 11.68 -5.71 -7.92
N TYR A 38 12.16 -6.62 -8.78
CA TYR A 38 11.44 -7.00 -10.00
C TYR A 38 10.10 -7.70 -9.70
N GLY A 39 10.01 -8.40 -8.56
CA GLY A 39 8.79 -9.06 -8.09
C GLY A 39 7.85 -8.14 -7.31
N TYR A 40 8.25 -6.89 -7.03
CA TYR A 40 7.48 -5.99 -6.17
C TYR A 40 6.08 -5.74 -6.76
N ASP A 41 5.03 -5.93 -5.95
CA ASP A 41 3.61 -5.85 -6.34
C ASP A 41 3.18 -6.76 -7.52
N ARG A 42 3.96 -7.79 -7.85
CA ARG A 42 3.64 -8.73 -8.95
C ARG A 42 3.21 -10.11 -8.47
N ASN A 43 3.04 -10.30 -7.17
CA ASN A 43 2.77 -11.61 -6.56
C ASN A 43 1.30 -12.06 -6.68
N TYR A 44 0.44 -11.30 -7.35
CA TYR A 44 -0.99 -11.58 -7.47
C TYR A 44 -1.48 -11.42 -8.91
N GLU A 45 -2.48 -12.23 -9.29
CA GLU A 45 -2.97 -12.37 -10.68
C GLU A 45 -3.37 -11.02 -11.31
N ASP A 46 -3.98 -10.15 -10.52
CA ASP A 46 -4.50 -8.86 -10.97
C ASP A 46 -3.51 -7.69 -10.87
N ALA A 47 -2.22 -7.95 -10.59
CA ALA A 47 -1.20 -6.92 -10.38
C ALA A 47 -1.12 -5.87 -11.49
N GLY A 48 -1.23 -6.31 -12.75
CA GLY A 48 -1.21 -5.41 -13.90
C GLY A 48 -2.39 -4.45 -13.95
N ARG A 49 -3.46 -4.70 -13.19
CA ARG A 49 -4.74 -3.97 -13.23
C ARG A 49 -4.95 -3.05 -12.04
N ILE A 50 -4.07 -3.05 -11.04
CA ILE A 50 -4.18 -2.17 -9.88
C ILE A 50 -3.29 -0.94 -10.08
N PHE A 51 -3.90 0.23 -9.92
CA PHE A 51 -3.27 1.51 -10.13
C PHE A 51 -3.44 2.39 -8.91
N ARG A 52 -2.39 3.18 -8.64
CA ARG A 52 -2.44 4.31 -7.72
C ARG A 52 -2.78 5.56 -8.50
N VAL A 53 -3.66 6.38 -7.94
CA VAL A 53 -3.99 7.70 -8.50
C VAL A 53 -3.02 8.73 -7.93
N GLU A 54 -2.38 9.49 -8.81
CA GLU A 54 -1.42 10.52 -8.48
C GLU A 54 -1.83 11.84 -9.12
N ASN A 55 -1.69 12.94 -8.38
CA ASN A 55 -2.16 14.26 -8.78
C ASN A 55 -1.11 15.36 -8.57
N LYS A 56 -1.20 16.46 -9.32
CA LYS A 56 -0.34 17.63 -9.15
C LYS A 56 -0.91 18.72 -8.23
N PHE A 57 -2.15 18.58 -7.76
CA PHE A 57 -2.86 19.66 -7.04
C PHE A 57 -2.16 20.13 -5.76
N MET A 58 -1.52 19.21 -5.05
CA MET A 58 -0.83 19.47 -3.77
C MET A 58 0.66 19.14 -3.80
N SER A 59 1.25 18.96 -4.98
CA SER A 59 2.66 18.59 -5.13
C SER A 59 3.55 19.79 -5.39
N ARG A 60 4.78 19.77 -4.86
CA ARG A 60 5.85 20.73 -5.19
C ARG A 60 6.94 20.13 -6.07
N THR A 61 7.01 18.80 -6.16
CA THR A 61 8.09 18.05 -6.81
C THR A 61 7.63 17.28 -8.06
N GLY A 62 6.33 17.28 -8.36
CA GLY A 62 5.76 16.66 -9.54
C GLY A 62 4.34 16.20 -9.25
N TYR A 63 4.21 15.06 -8.58
CA TYR A 63 2.95 14.44 -8.21
C TYR A 63 2.84 14.23 -6.69
N SER A 64 1.63 13.91 -6.25
CA SER A 64 1.26 13.59 -4.88
C SER A 64 0.24 12.46 -4.90
N THR A 65 0.30 11.57 -3.92
CA THR A 65 -0.75 10.57 -3.71
C THR A 65 -1.90 11.10 -2.86
N ALA A 66 -1.70 12.25 -2.20
CA ALA A 66 -2.64 12.81 -1.25
C ALA A 66 -3.84 13.41 -1.99
N LEU A 67 -5.03 12.96 -1.61
CA LEU A 67 -6.33 13.41 -2.08
C LEU A 67 -7.26 13.57 -0.87
N SER A 68 -8.35 14.31 -1.07
CA SER A 68 -9.45 14.39 -0.11
C SER A 68 -10.57 13.41 -0.46
N ARG A 69 -11.33 12.99 0.55
CA ARG A 69 -12.39 11.99 0.36
C ARG A 69 -13.46 12.42 -0.67
N PRO A 70 -13.95 13.68 -0.71
CA PRO A 70 -14.92 14.08 -1.73
C PRO A 70 -14.39 13.95 -3.17
N ILE A 71 -13.11 14.28 -3.39
CA ILE A 71 -12.45 14.12 -4.70
C ILE A 71 -12.44 12.64 -5.10
N ILE A 72 -12.11 11.76 -4.16
CA ILE A 72 -12.09 10.31 -4.40
C ILE A 72 -13.50 9.80 -4.74
N GLU A 73 -14.53 10.22 -4.00
CA GLU A 73 -15.91 9.79 -4.27
C GLU A 73 -16.40 10.23 -5.66
N ALA A 74 -16.04 11.44 -6.10
CA ALA A 74 -16.34 11.90 -7.46
C ALA A 74 -15.63 11.03 -8.52
N MET A 75 -14.34 10.73 -8.32
CA MET A 75 -13.53 9.93 -9.25
C MET A 75 -13.98 8.46 -9.33
N LYS A 76 -14.50 7.86 -8.25
CA LYS A 76 -14.89 6.44 -8.20
C LYS A 76 -15.94 6.06 -9.24
N SER A 77 -16.80 7.00 -9.62
CA SER A 77 -17.88 6.78 -10.59
C SER A 77 -17.57 7.38 -11.97
N ALA A 78 -16.35 7.85 -12.20
CA ALA A 78 -15.99 8.58 -13.40
C ALA A 78 -15.94 7.70 -14.67
N SER A 79 -15.72 6.38 -14.54
CA SER A 79 -15.62 5.48 -15.69
C SER A 79 -16.11 4.06 -15.39
N PRO A 80 -16.83 3.39 -16.33
CA PRO A 80 -17.22 1.99 -16.20
C PRO A 80 -16.05 1.00 -16.23
N GLU A 81 -14.86 1.45 -16.66
CA GLU A 81 -13.62 0.65 -16.65
C GLU A 81 -13.04 0.49 -15.24
N ILE A 82 -13.52 1.25 -14.26
CA ILE A 82 -13.18 1.06 -12.85
C ILE A 82 -13.98 -0.16 -12.32
N GLU A 83 -13.29 -1.26 -12.04
CA GLU A 83 -13.89 -2.45 -11.42
C GLU A 83 -14.14 -2.22 -9.93
N ALA A 84 -13.16 -1.61 -9.24
CA ALA A 84 -13.25 -1.20 -7.85
C ALA A 84 -12.33 0.00 -7.59
N GLY A 85 -12.71 0.86 -6.66
CA GLY A 85 -11.88 1.96 -6.18
C GLY A 85 -12.11 2.16 -4.70
N GLY A 86 -11.03 2.35 -3.94
CA GLY A 86 -11.10 2.59 -2.50
C GLY A 86 -9.97 3.48 -2.03
N CYS A 87 -10.24 4.25 -0.98
CA CYS A 87 -9.22 5.07 -0.35
C CYS A 87 -8.56 4.38 0.84
N TYR A 88 -7.33 4.82 1.09
CA TYR A 88 -6.52 4.44 2.22
C TYR A 88 -6.00 5.71 2.88
N ASN A 89 -6.36 5.92 4.14
CA ASN A 89 -5.74 6.95 4.96
C ASN A 89 -4.61 6.28 5.73
N TYR A 90 -3.39 6.60 5.31
CA TYR A 90 -2.20 6.04 5.93
C TYR A 90 -1.11 7.06 6.09
N SER A 91 -0.51 7.03 7.26
CA SER A 91 0.82 7.56 7.52
C SER A 91 1.74 6.36 7.71
N LYS A 92 2.62 6.11 6.74
CA LYS A 92 3.48 4.91 6.74
C LYS A 92 4.31 4.79 8.00
N GLY A 93 4.29 3.60 8.61
CA GLY A 93 5.11 3.29 9.79
C GLY A 93 4.51 3.75 11.11
N TRP A 94 3.25 4.20 11.14
CA TRP A 94 2.55 4.43 12.40
C TRP A 94 2.22 3.09 13.06
N ASN A 95 3.09 2.67 13.97
CA ASN A 95 2.78 1.59 14.90
C ASN A 95 1.96 2.17 16.06
N VAL A 96 0.69 1.79 16.14
CA VAL A 96 -0.17 2.16 17.26
C VAL A 96 0.06 1.24 18.45
N ALA A 97 -0.19 1.78 19.64
CA ALA A 97 -0.34 0.94 20.83
C ALA A 97 -1.62 0.13 20.69
N VAL A 98 -1.55 -1.18 20.93
CA VAL A 98 -2.71 -2.07 20.91
C VAL A 98 -2.82 -2.76 22.25
N SER A 99 -3.99 -2.70 22.88
CA SER A 99 -4.28 -3.44 24.10
C SER A 99 -5.54 -4.29 23.95
N LEU A 100 -5.62 -5.36 24.73
CA LEU A 100 -6.72 -6.32 24.66
C LEU A 100 -7.75 -6.01 25.75
N ALA A 101 -9.03 -6.27 25.48
CA ALA A 101 -10.06 -6.10 26.50
C ALA A 101 -9.89 -7.06 27.69
N ASP A 102 -9.48 -8.29 27.40
CA ASP A 102 -9.45 -9.40 28.36
C ASP A 102 -8.30 -9.29 29.38
N ASP A 103 -7.28 -8.47 29.10
CA ASP A 103 -6.14 -8.25 30.02
C ASP A 103 -6.27 -6.97 30.86
N GLY A 104 -7.41 -6.28 30.80
CA GLY A 104 -7.61 -5.00 31.49
C GLY A 104 -6.76 -3.86 30.91
N GLN A 105 -6.38 -3.97 29.63
CA GLN A 105 -5.45 -3.08 28.91
C GLN A 105 -4.03 -3.04 29.49
N GLN A 106 -3.56 -4.13 30.11
CA GLN A 106 -2.26 -4.17 30.77
C GLN A 106 -1.10 -4.47 29.81
N ASN A 107 -1.32 -5.24 28.73
CA ASN A 107 -0.28 -5.49 27.73
C ASN A 107 -0.42 -4.51 26.56
N GLU A 108 0.68 -3.84 26.23
CA GLU A 108 0.75 -2.89 25.11
C GLU A 108 1.58 -3.52 23.99
N TYR A 109 0.91 -4.00 22.95
CA TYR A 109 1.52 -4.44 21.71
C TYR A 109 1.74 -3.24 20.78
N ARG A 110 2.59 -3.41 19.77
CA ARG A 110 2.79 -2.43 18.69
C ARG A 110 2.54 -3.10 17.36
N ALA A 111 1.56 -2.58 16.63
CA ALA A 111 1.18 -3.09 15.31
C ALA A 111 0.97 -1.93 14.33
N ARG A 112 1.24 -2.19 13.05
CA ARG A 112 0.91 -1.24 11.98
C ARG A 112 -0.61 -1.06 11.94
N TYR A 113 -1.04 0.18 11.74
CA TYR A 113 -2.45 0.51 11.67
C TYR A 113 -2.74 1.49 10.55
N GLY A 114 -3.82 1.23 9.82
CA GLY A 114 -4.34 2.16 8.82
C GLY A 114 -5.86 2.16 8.78
N ILE A 115 -6.43 3.15 8.11
CA ILE A 115 -7.88 3.30 7.95
C ILE A 115 -8.20 3.15 6.47
N ILE A 116 -8.99 2.14 6.12
CA ILE A 116 -9.32 1.82 4.72
C ILE A 116 -10.82 1.95 4.48
N GLU A 117 -11.18 2.31 3.25
CA GLU A 117 -12.54 2.08 2.78
C GLU A 117 -12.79 0.58 2.56
N LYS A 118 -13.99 0.09 2.86
CA LYS A 118 -14.39 -1.33 2.63
C LYS A 118 -14.21 -1.78 1.18
N SER A 119 -14.36 -0.87 0.21
CA SER A 119 -14.16 -1.15 -1.22
C SER A 119 -12.71 -1.52 -1.56
N LEU A 120 -11.73 -1.13 -0.74
CA LEU A 120 -10.32 -1.48 -0.92
C LEU A 120 -10.09 -2.98 -0.85
N LEU A 121 -10.97 -3.72 -0.16
CA LEU A 121 -10.98 -5.19 -0.13
C LEU A 121 -11.26 -5.84 -1.50
N LYS A 122 -11.82 -5.07 -2.45
CA LYS A 122 -12.04 -5.49 -3.85
C LYS A 122 -10.95 -4.99 -4.79
N VAL A 123 -10.14 -4.02 -4.35
CA VAL A 123 -9.01 -3.51 -5.13
C VAL A 123 -7.81 -4.43 -4.95
N PHE A 124 -7.41 -4.68 -3.71
CA PHE A 124 -6.29 -5.56 -3.37
C PHE A 124 -6.75 -7.00 -3.11
N PRO A 125 -5.89 -7.99 -3.38
CA PRO A 125 -6.24 -9.41 -3.29
C PRO A 125 -6.12 -9.93 -1.85
N PHE A 126 -6.96 -9.43 -0.95
CA PHE A 126 -7.02 -9.95 0.42
C PHE A 126 -7.49 -11.42 0.42
N ASP A 127 -6.66 -12.31 0.97
CA ASP A 127 -6.99 -13.71 1.21
C ASP A 127 -7.43 -13.89 2.67
N PHE A 128 -8.74 -14.02 2.91
CA PHE A 128 -9.30 -14.10 4.27
C PHE A 128 -9.28 -15.54 4.79
N ILE A 129 -8.57 -15.76 5.90
CA ILE A 129 -8.41 -17.06 6.55
C ILE A 129 -9.62 -17.41 7.42
N THR A 130 -10.10 -16.44 8.20
CA THR A 130 -11.26 -16.60 9.10
C THR A 130 -12.05 -15.31 9.27
N GLY A 131 -13.31 -15.44 9.68
CA GLY A 131 -14.22 -14.33 9.94
C GLY A 131 -15.12 -13.98 8.75
N ASP A 132 -15.77 -12.82 8.82
CA ASP A 132 -16.76 -12.38 7.84
C ASP A 132 -16.58 -10.90 7.52
N THR A 133 -16.18 -10.59 6.28
CA THR A 133 -15.97 -9.22 5.80
C THR A 133 -17.27 -8.44 5.62
N SER A 134 -18.44 -9.11 5.63
CA SER A 134 -19.72 -8.42 5.68
C SER A 134 -19.84 -7.57 6.94
N ARG A 135 -19.21 -8.01 8.04
CA ARG A 135 -19.12 -7.31 9.33
C ARG A 135 -18.04 -6.24 9.40
N PHE A 136 -17.23 -6.08 8.35
CA PHE A 136 -16.27 -4.99 8.28
C PHE A 136 -17.01 -3.68 8.06
N GLU A 137 -17.43 -3.06 9.16
CA GLU A 137 -18.21 -1.83 9.30
C GLU A 137 -17.52 -0.89 10.31
N PRO A 138 -17.97 0.36 10.51
CA PRO A 138 -17.37 1.26 11.50
C PRO A 138 -17.20 0.59 12.89
N PHE A 139 -16.09 0.90 13.57
CA PHE A 139 -15.65 0.26 14.84
C PHE A 139 -15.33 -1.23 14.75
N THR A 140 -15.06 -1.73 13.55
CA THR A 140 -14.47 -3.06 13.35
C THR A 140 -13.12 -2.95 12.64
N VAL A 141 -12.32 -4.00 12.79
CA VAL A 141 -11.02 -4.13 12.14
C VAL A 141 -10.90 -5.47 11.41
N ILE A 142 -10.10 -5.48 10.36
CA ILE A 142 -9.47 -6.70 9.86
C ILE A 142 -8.00 -6.68 10.26
N ILE A 143 -7.42 -7.85 10.53
CA ILE A 143 -6.02 -7.96 10.96
C ILE A 143 -5.28 -9.03 10.16
N SER A 144 -3.99 -8.82 9.94
CA SER A 144 -3.14 -9.81 9.28
C SER A 144 -2.94 -11.05 10.16
N GLU A 145 -2.57 -12.18 9.58
CA GLU A 145 -2.27 -13.43 10.28
C GLU A 145 -1.17 -13.24 11.33
N SER A 146 -0.09 -12.54 10.96
CA SER A 146 0.98 -12.20 11.91
C SER A 146 0.49 -11.30 13.05
N THR A 147 -0.41 -10.37 12.77
CA THR A 147 -0.99 -9.49 13.79
C THR A 147 -1.93 -10.26 14.72
N ALA A 148 -2.76 -11.15 14.18
CA ALA A 148 -3.60 -12.03 14.99
C ALA A 148 -2.76 -12.89 15.93
N LYS A 149 -1.66 -13.47 15.43
CA LYS A 149 -0.73 -14.26 16.23
C LYS A 149 0.01 -13.45 17.29
N LEU A 150 0.42 -12.22 16.96
CA LEU A 150 1.05 -11.30 17.90
C LEU A 150 0.12 -10.99 19.09
N LEU A 151 -1.14 -10.72 18.80
CA LEU A 151 -2.11 -10.27 19.79
C LEU A 151 -2.75 -11.43 20.58
N PHE A 152 -3.10 -12.52 19.92
CA PHE A 152 -3.92 -13.59 20.49
C PHE A 152 -3.24 -14.97 20.53
N GLY A 153 -1.98 -15.07 20.09
CA GLY A 153 -1.28 -16.35 20.00
C GLY A 153 -1.98 -17.30 19.02
N ASP A 154 -2.28 -18.52 19.47
CA ASP A 154 -3.00 -19.53 18.68
C ASP A 154 -4.53 -19.47 18.87
N GLU A 155 -5.04 -18.51 19.65
CA GLU A 155 -6.48 -18.35 19.85
C GLU A 155 -7.15 -17.61 18.69
N SER A 156 -8.45 -17.87 18.49
CA SER A 156 -9.24 -17.15 17.50
C SER A 156 -9.33 -15.65 17.84
N ALA A 157 -8.91 -14.80 16.91
CA ALA A 157 -9.02 -13.35 17.04
C ALA A 157 -10.43 -12.81 16.72
N VAL A 158 -11.16 -13.47 15.82
CA VAL A 158 -12.47 -12.99 15.34
C VAL A 158 -13.46 -12.86 16.50
N GLY A 159 -14.14 -11.71 16.57
CA GLY A 159 -15.11 -11.36 17.60
C GLY A 159 -14.51 -10.79 18.89
N LYS A 160 -13.18 -10.81 19.06
CA LYS A 160 -12.51 -10.17 20.19
C LYS A 160 -12.38 -8.66 19.96
N ASN A 161 -12.28 -7.91 21.06
CA ASN A 161 -12.10 -6.47 21.04
C ASN A 161 -10.64 -6.08 21.31
N ILE A 162 -10.17 -5.10 20.56
CA ILE A 162 -8.88 -4.42 20.78
C ILE A 162 -9.10 -2.93 20.98
N TYR A 163 -8.18 -2.28 21.66
CA TYR A 163 -8.13 -0.83 21.81
C TYR A 163 -6.87 -0.29 21.13
N LEU A 164 -7.02 0.81 20.41
CA LEU A 164 -5.95 1.44 19.65
C LEU A 164 -5.55 2.76 20.31
N ASP A 165 -4.25 3.01 20.44
CA ASP A 165 -3.64 4.24 20.99
C ASP A 165 -4.23 4.71 22.33
N LYS A 166 -4.49 3.76 23.23
CA LYS A 166 -5.06 4.02 24.57
C LYS A 166 -6.44 4.72 24.53
N GLY A 167 -7.14 4.60 23.41
CA GLY A 167 -8.51 5.07 23.26
C GLY A 167 -9.50 4.23 24.07
N GLU A 168 -10.63 4.82 24.42
CA GLU A 168 -11.72 4.14 25.14
C GLU A 168 -12.65 3.36 24.20
N GLN A 169 -12.59 3.63 22.89
CA GLN A 169 -13.44 3.00 21.90
C GLN A 169 -12.89 1.61 21.50
N PRO A 170 -13.59 0.51 21.78
CA PRO A 170 -13.17 -0.81 21.31
C PRO A 170 -13.42 -0.96 19.81
N TYR A 171 -12.53 -1.72 19.18
CA TYR A 171 -12.67 -2.22 17.81
C TYR A 171 -12.80 -3.73 17.83
N MET A 172 -13.87 -4.25 17.21
CA MET A 172 -14.07 -5.70 17.11
C MET A 172 -13.34 -6.26 15.89
N VAL A 173 -12.61 -7.36 16.05
CA VAL A 173 -11.97 -8.07 14.93
C VAL A 173 -13.04 -8.78 14.11
N ALA A 174 -13.28 -8.32 12.88
CA ALA A 174 -14.26 -8.88 11.96
C ALA A 174 -13.72 -10.08 11.17
N ALA A 175 -12.45 -10.01 10.73
CA ALA A 175 -11.80 -11.05 9.96
C ALA A 175 -10.28 -11.01 10.10
N VAL A 176 -9.65 -12.16 9.81
CA VAL A 176 -8.19 -12.31 9.72
C VAL A 176 -7.83 -12.63 8.27
N TYR A 177 -6.90 -11.86 7.69
CA TYR A 177 -6.38 -12.08 6.35
C TYR A 177 -4.94 -12.59 6.39
N LYS A 178 -4.56 -13.36 5.37
CA LYS A 178 -3.20 -13.85 5.19
C LYS A 178 -2.25 -12.69 4.91
N ASP A 179 -1.06 -12.77 5.48
CA ASP A 179 -0.02 -11.76 5.25
C ASP A 179 0.28 -11.60 3.75
N PHE A 180 0.33 -10.34 3.30
CA PHE A 180 0.88 -10.01 1.99
C PHE A 180 2.39 -10.32 1.96
N PRO A 181 2.95 -10.62 0.77
CA PRO A 181 4.39 -10.76 0.61
C PRO A 181 5.14 -9.49 1.03
N GLU A 182 6.39 -9.62 1.50
CA GLU A 182 7.18 -8.46 1.95
C GLU A 182 7.43 -7.42 0.84
N ASN A 183 7.55 -7.88 -0.41
CA ASN A 183 7.66 -7.02 -1.60
C ASN A 183 6.27 -6.63 -2.16
N SER A 184 5.39 -6.16 -1.29
CA SER A 184 4.05 -5.68 -1.63
C SER A 184 3.86 -4.27 -1.08
N SER A 185 3.04 -3.48 -1.77
CA SER A 185 2.58 -2.18 -1.26
C SER A 185 1.39 -2.30 -0.32
N ALA A 186 0.66 -3.42 -0.39
CA ALA A 186 -0.35 -3.73 0.60
C ALA A 186 0.34 -4.14 1.91
N ASP A 187 0.07 -3.43 2.99
CA ASP A 187 0.67 -3.65 4.31
C ASP A 187 0.03 -4.81 5.07
N CYS A 188 0.83 -5.44 5.94
CA CYS A 188 0.34 -6.36 6.97
C CYS A 188 0.20 -5.61 8.30
N GLY A 189 -1.01 -5.65 8.87
CA GLY A 189 -1.32 -4.95 10.12
C GLY A 189 -2.81 -4.96 10.44
N ILE A 190 -3.24 -3.93 11.17
CA ILE A 190 -4.63 -3.67 11.55
C ILE A 190 -5.21 -2.65 10.59
N PHE A 191 -6.34 -2.95 9.95
CA PHE A 191 -7.10 -1.99 9.18
C PHE A 191 -8.48 -1.78 9.78
N SER A 192 -8.81 -0.56 10.16
CA SER A 192 -10.17 -0.17 10.55
C SER A 192 -10.96 0.30 9.33
N ASN A 193 -12.29 0.17 9.43
CA ASN A 193 -13.18 0.66 8.39
C ASN A 193 -13.37 2.18 8.53
N MET A 194 -13.10 2.92 7.45
CA MET A 194 -13.28 4.37 7.37
C MET A 194 -14.74 4.82 7.46
N GLY A 195 -15.69 4.01 6.99
CA GLY A 195 -17.09 4.38 6.81
C GLY A 195 -17.23 5.68 6.01
N ASP A 196 -18.12 6.53 6.50
CA ASP A 196 -18.41 7.87 5.92
C ASP A 196 -17.49 8.97 6.50
N SER A 197 -16.41 8.58 7.21
CA SER A 197 -15.46 9.56 7.73
C SER A 197 -14.88 10.42 6.61
N GLN A 198 -14.87 11.73 6.84
CA GLN A 198 -14.39 12.76 5.92
C GLN A 198 -15.17 12.88 4.59
N ILE A 199 -16.33 12.22 4.41
CA ILE A 199 -17.03 12.14 3.12
C ILE A 199 -17.32 13.51 2.47
N ASP A 200 -17.55 14.54 3.29
CA ASP A 200 -17.80 15.93 2.86
C ASP A 200 -16.64 16.90 3.13
N ASN A 201 -15.49 16.42 3.62
CA ASN A 201 -14.36 17.28 3.99
C ASN A 201 -13.35 17.45 2.84
N TRP A 202 -13.45 18.58 2.15
CA TRP A 202 -12.58 18.96 1.03
C TRP A 202 -11.18 19.42 1.44
N SER A 203 -10.99 19.75 2.72
CA SER A 203 -9.75 20.35 3.24
C SER A 203 -8.74 19.32 3.72
N GLU A 204 -9.14 18.05 3.88
CA GLU A 204 -8.27 17.00 4.41
C GLU A 204 -7.61 16.21 3.27
N TRP A 205 -6.33 16.47 3.02
CA TRP A 205 -5.55 15.86 1.94
C TRP A 205 -4.58 14.82 2.50
N ASN A 206 -5.12 13.70 2.97
CA ASN A 206 -4.34 12.65 3.65
C ASN A 206 -4.69 11.23 3.18
N MET A 207 -5.44 11.10 2.08
CA MET A 207 -5.88 9.81 1.56
C MET A 207 -5.20 9.50 0.24
N SER A 208 -4.66 8.29 0.12
CA SER A 208 -4.29 7.72 -1.17
C SER A 208 -5.50 7.01 -1.79
N PHE A 209 -5.58 7.05 -3.11
CA PHE A 209 -6.66 6.39 -3.85
C PHE A 209 -6.08 5.32 -4.77
N TYR A 210 -6.64 4.12 -4.66
CA TYR A 210 -6.27 2.98 -5.49
C TYR A 210 -7.49 2.50 -6.26
N VAL A 211 -7.26 2.15 -7.53
CA VAL A 211 -8.29 1.61 -8.41
C VAL A 211 -7.82 0.32 -9.04
N LYS A 212 -8.75 -0.62 -9.18
CA LYS A 212 -8.59 -1.81 -9.99
C LYS A 212 -9.38 -1.60 -11.28
N LEU A 213 -8.68 -1.65 -12.41
CA LEU A 213 -9.29 -1.46 -13.73
C LEU A 213 -9.69 -2.80 -14.33
N ARG A 214 -10.73 -2.81 -15.17
CA ARG A 214 -11.08 -3.98 -15.99
C ARG A 214 -9.99 -4.29 -17.00
N SER A 215 -9.43 -3.25 -17.61
CA SER A 215 -8.35 -3.32 -18.56
C SER A 215 -7.24 -2.32 -18.19
N PRO A 216 -5.96 -2.73 -18.12
CA PRO A 216 -4.88 -1.80 -17.82
C PRO A 216 -4.65 -0.77 -18.92
N GLN A 217 -5.06 -1.07 -20.17
CA GLN A 217 -4.98 -0.12 -21.28
C GLN A 217 -5.92 1.09 -21.11
N ALA A 218 -6.96 0.97 -20.27
CA ALA A 218 -7.91 2.04 -20.02
C ALA A 218 -7.36 3.13 -19.06
N ALA A 219 -6.15 2.98 -18.49
CA ALA A 219 -5.65 3.88 -17.45
C ALA A 219 -5.64 5.37 -17.85
N GLY A 220 -5.26 5.69 -19.09
CA GLY A 220 -5.26 7.06 -19.60
C GLY A 220 -6.67 7.64 -19.78
N ASP A 221 -7.60 6.84 -20.31
CA ASP A 221 -8.99 7.24 -20.50
C ASP A 221 -9.71 7.42 -19.15
N VAL A 222 -9.40 6.55 -18.18
CA VAL A 222 -9.91 6.66 -16.81
C VAL A 222 -9.37 7.91 -16.12
N ALA A 223 -8.07 8.23 -16.26
CA ALA A 223 -7.50 9.47 -15.74
C ALA A 223 -8.22 10.72 -16.30
N THR A 224 -8.47 10.71 -17.61
CA THR A 224 -9.18 11.78 -18.32
C THR A 224 -10.60 11.93 -17.78
N ALA A 225 -11.33 10.81 -17.62
CA ALA A 225 -12.69 10.82 -17.11
C ALA A 225 -12.77 11.28 -15.64
N MET A 226 -11.79 10.90 -14.81
CA MET A 226 -11.67 11.37 -13.43
C MET A 226 -11.53 12.90 -13.37
N LEU A 227 -10.65 13.48 -14.19
CA LEU A 227 -10.48 14.93 -14.27
C LEU A 227 -11.76 15.61 -14.77
N GLN A 228 -12.41 15.08 -15.81
CA GLN A 228 -13.69 15.62 -16.29
C GLN A 228 -14.79 15.62 -15.22
N SER A 229 -14.87 14.56 -14.39
CA SER A 229 -15.83 14.46 -13.28
C SER A 229 -15.63 15.53 -12.22
N LEU A 230 -14.42 16.10 -12.13
CA LEU A 230 -14.05 17.09 -11.14
C LEU A 230 -14.20 18.53 -11.64
N MET A 231 -14.33 18.75 -12.96
CA MET A 231 -14.39 20.09 -13.55
C MET A 231 -15.54 20.94 -12.99
N SER A 232 -16.69 20.33 -12.69
CA SER A 232 -17.84 21.04 -12.10
C SER A 232 -17.57 21.61 -10.71
N TYR A 233 -16.55 21.11 -10.00
CA TYR A 233 -16.18 21.58 -8.68
C TYR A 233 -15.18 22.75 -8.70
N TYR A 234 -14.55 23.01 -9.85
CA TYR A 234 -13.48 24.01 -9.98
C TYR A 234 -13.82 25.21 -10.87
N ASP A 235 -15.10 25.38 -11.25
CA ASP A 235 -15.56 26.46 -12.14
C ASP A 235 -14.74 26.54 -13.45
N ALA A 236 -14.47 25.36 -14.03
CA ALA A 236 -13.56 25.20 -15.16
C ALA A 236 -14.03 25.90 -16.45
N GLU A 237 -15.27 26.41 -16.50
CA GLU A 237 -15.77 27.22 -17.63
C GLU A 237 -15.02 28.54 -17.79
N SER A 238 -14.35 29.01 -16.73
CA SER A 238 -13.57 30.25 -16.72
C SER A 238 -12.12 30.08 -17.20
N TRP A 239 -11.67 28.84 -17.44
CA TRP A 239 -10.27 28.55 -17.73
C TRP A 239 -9.90 28.83 -19.18
N THR A 240 -8.67 29.32 -19.37
CA THR A 240 -8.01 29.41 -20.67
C THR A 240 -7.67 28.03 -21.22
N GLU A 241 -7.35 27.94 -22.52
CA GLU A 241 -6.90 26.69 -23.13
C GLU A 241 -5.63 26.12 -22.46
N GLU A 242 -4.73 26.99 -21.99
CA GLU A 242 -3.50 26.59 -21.31
C GLU A 242 -3.79 25.99 -19.92
N GLU A 243 -4.64 26.64 -19.13
CA GLU A 243 -5.07 26.13 -17.81
C GLU A 243 -5.83 24.81 -17.95
N MET A 244 -6.69 24.69 -18.95
CA MET A 244 -7.37 23.43 -19.28
C MET A 244 -6.36 22.34 -19.64
N ALA A 245 -5.35 22.62 -20.46
CA ALA A 245 -4.34 21.65 -20.84
C ALA A 245 -3.48 21.22 -19.64
N GLU A 246 -3.08 22.16 -18.78
CA GLU A 246 -2.34 21.86 -17.56
C GLU A 246 -3.17 20.95 -16.63
N TYR A 247 -4.44 21.30 -16.40
CA TYR A 247 -5.36 20.51 -15.61
C TYR A 247 -5.55 19.10 -16.16
N MET A 248 -5.75 18.95 -17.47
CA MET A 248 -5.92 17.64 -18.10
C MET A 248 -4.66 16.76 -18.01
N SER A 249 -3.50 17.35 -17.70
CA SER A 249 -2.23 16.66 -17.43
C SER A 249 -1.91 16.49 -15.93
N SER A 250 -2.82 16.91 -15.05
CA SER A 250 -2.56 17.01 -13.61
C SER A 250 -2.79 15.72 -12.84
N LEU A 251 -3.30 14.66 -13.48
CA LEU A 251 -3.57 13.37 -12.86
C LEU A 251 -3.08 12.22 -13.73
N ARG A 252 -2.51 11.20 -13.10
CA ARG A 252 -2.13 9.95 -13.76
C ARG A 252 -2.51 8.74 -12.92
N LEU A 253 -2.74 7.62 -13.59
CA LEU A 253 -2.84 6.30 -12.97
C LEU A 253 -1.50 5.58 -13.19
N VAL A 254 -0.83 5.23 -12.12
CA VAL A 254 0.46 4.50 -12.16
C VAL A 254 0.23 3.08 -11.66
N ASN A 255 0.65 2.08 -12.44
CA ASN A 255 0.57 0.69 -11.99
C ASN A 255 1.39 0.53 -10.69
N LEU A 256 0.93 -0.30 -9.75
CA LEU A 256 1.61 -0.47 -8.46
C LEU A 256 3.09 -0.83 -8.59
N HIS A 257 3.45 -1.71 -9.54
CA HIS A 257 4.85 -2.06 -9.77
C HIS A 257 5.68 -0.86 -10.22
N ASP A 258 5.16 -0.03 -11.11
CA ASP A 258 5.88 1.14 -11.61
C ASP A 258 5.97 2.23 -10.53
N ALA A 259 4.93 2.35 -9.68
CA ALA A 259 4.89 3.26 -8.55
C ALA A 259 5.98 2.97 -7.51
N TYR A 260 6.45 1.72 -7.39
CA TYR A 260 7.61 1.37 -6.56
C TYR A 260 8.91 2.10 -6.99
N TYR A 261 9.04 2.42 -8.28
CA TYR A 261 10.22 3.11 -8.83
C TYR A 261 10.01 4.62 -9.03
N SER A 262 8.81 5.15 -8.78
CA SER A 262 8.55 6.58 -8.93
C SER A 262 9.32 7.41 -7.89
N THR A 263 10.02 8.44 -8.34
CA THR A 263 10.80 9.37 -7.50
C THR A 263 10.23 10.79 -7.45
N ASP A 264 9.22 11.06 -8.26
CA ASP A 264 8.59 12.38 -8.46
C ASP A 264 7.25 12.52 -7.71
N VAL A 265 7.08 11.77 -6.61
CA VAL A 265 5.79 11.64 -5.90
C VAL A 265 5.95 11.96 -4.41
N GLU A 266 5.19 12.95 -3.94
CA GLU A 266 5.04 13.31 -2.54
C GLU A 266 3.96 12.48 -1.84
N TYR A 267 4.05 12.42 -0.50
CA TYR A 267 3.15 11.63 0.35
C TYR A 267 3.09 10.14 -0.08
N ASP A 268 4.15 9.68 -0.72
CA ASP A 268 4.28 8.32 -1.18
C ASP A 268 4.71 7.41 -0.02
N ASN A 269 3.77 6.56 0.36
CA ASN A 269 3.94 5.61 1.44
C ASN A 269 4.38 4.22 0.95
N MET A 270 4.65 4.01 -0.34
CA MET A 270 5.13 2.72 -0.87
C MET A 270 6.62 2.51 -0.55
N GLY A 271 7.08 1.26 -0.55
CA GLY A 271 8.51 0.98 -0.57
C GLY A 271 9.15 1.64 -1.80
N LYS A 272 10.46 1.88 -1.77
CA LYS A 272 11.20 2.41 -2.92
C LYS A 272 12.41 1.54 -3.21
N GLY A 273 12.63 1.29 -4.50
CA GLY A 273 13.79 0.58 -5.05
C GLY A 273 14.71 1.51 -5.83
#